data_AF-A0A645D0I2-F1
#
_entry.id   AF-A0A645D0I2-F1
#
_cell.length_a   1.000
_cell.length_b   1.000
_cell.length_c   1.000
_cell.angle_alpha   90.00
_cell.angle_beta   90.00
_cell.angle_gamma   90.00
#
_symmetry.space_group_name_H-M   'P 1'
#
loop_
_entity.id
_entity.type
_entity.pdbx_description
1 polymer ?
#
loop_
_entity_poly.entity_id
_entity_poly.type
_entity_poly.pdbx_seq_one_letter_code
_entity_poly.pdbx_strand_id
1 'polypeptide(L)'
;MVNMTSPAVSHHLRQLKSGGLIFSRRDGKEVYYKAADTEQSRLLHKTIEGTMEISCPELETAGHACGEPQQRLSQCSQEQVETVRELHEYVLQHLEQRITIDELAKRFLMNPTTLKAIFKEVYSKSLASHIKEHRMERAAELLRETADSVSQISKSVGFNSQSKFSAAFKETYQMLPLEYRKHFAKR
;
A
#
# COMPACT_ATOMS: atom_id res chain seq x y z
N MET A 1 -16.12 10.37 -6.38
CA MET A 1 -16.29 10.51 -7.86
C MET A 1 -16.83 11.90 -8.12
N VAL A 2 -16.19 12.69 -8.98
CA VAL A 2 -16.65 14.05 -9.29
C VAL A 2 -17.93 13.92 -10.14
N ASN A 3 -19.06 14.45 -9.67
CA ASN A 3 -20.36 14.38 -10.36
C ASN A 3 -20.35 15.30 -11.60
N MET A 4 -19.74 14.86 -12.69
CA MET A 4 -19.66 15.60 -13.96
C MET A 4 -20.09 14.75 -15.14
N THR A 5 -20.67 15.38 -16.16
CA THR A 5 -21.02 14.70 -17.41
C THR A 5 -19.77 14.37 -18.23
N SER A 6 -19.78 13.26 -18.97
CA SER A 6 -18.65 12.81 -19.79
C SER A 6 -18.10 13.88 -20.77
N PRO A 7 -18.95 14.71 -21.43
CA PRO A 7 -18.46 15.84 -22.22
C PRO A 7 -17.73 16.91 -21.42
N ALA A 8 -18.19 17.22 -20.21
CA ALA A 8 -17.57 18.22 -19.33
C ALA A 8 -16.19 17.75 -18.83
N VAL A 9 -16.07 16.47 -18.42
CA VAL A 9 -14.79 15.88 -18.02
C VAL A 9 -13.79 15.92 -19.18
N SER A 10 -14.23 15.55 -20.39
CA SER A 10 -13.40 15.58 -21.59
C SER A 10 -12.90 16.99 -21.92
N HIS A 11 -13.73 18.02 -21.70
CA HIS A 11 -13.35 19.42 -21.88
C HIS A 11 -12.28 19.87 -20.87
N HIS A 12 -12.46 19.59 -19.59
CA HIS A 12 -11.47 19.95 -18.56
C HIS A 12 -10.14 19.20 -18.74
N LEU A 13 -10.18 17.91 -19.06
CA LEU A 13 -8.96 17.15 -19.36
C LEU A 13 -8.21 17.71 -20.57
N ARG A 14 -8.93 18.25 -21.57
CA ARG A 14 -8.32 18.94 -22.71
C ARG A 14 -7.63 20.23 -22.26
N GLN A 15 -8.26 21.03 -21.40
CA GLN A 15 -7.68 22.25 -20.84
C GLN A 15 -6.43 21.98 -20.01
N LEU A 16 -6.47 20.97 -19.13
CA LEU A 16 -5.32 20.54 -18.33
C LEU A 16 -4.17 20.04 -19.22
N LYS A 17 -4.49 19.34 -20.30
CA LYS A 17 -3.48 18.88 -21.27
C LYS A 17 -2.87 20.04 -22.05
N SER A 18 -3.67 21.00 -22.53
CA SER A 18 -3.16 22.18 -23.23
C SER A 18 -2.34 23.10 -22.31
N GLY A 19 -2.68 23.14 -21.02
CA GLY A 19 -1.92 23.84 -19.99
C GLY A 19 -0.65 23.12 -19.55
N GLY A 20 -0.32 21.96 -20.13
CA GLY A 20 0.89 21.21 -19.81
C GLY A 20 0.87 20.57 -18.42
N LEU A 21 -0.30 20.41 -17.79
CA LEU A 21 -0.43 19.84 -16.44
C LEU A 21 -0.61 18.32 -16.46
N ILE A 22 -1.08 17.75 -17.58
CA ILE A 22 -1.26 16.31 -17.74
C ILE A 22 -0.83 15.83 -19.14
N PHE A 23 -0.35 14.58 -19.21
CA PHE A 23 -0.17 13.82 -20.44
C PHE A 23 -1.32 12.84 -20.65
N SER A 24 -1.65 12.56 -21.90
CA SER A 24 -2.62 11.53 -22.27
C SER A 24 -1.97 10.45 -23.13
N ARG A 25 -2.20 9.18 -22.83
CA ARG A 25 -1.84 8.04 -23.68
C ARG A 25 -3.11 7.29 -24.07
N ARG A 26 -3.29 7.04 -25.37
CA ARG A 26 -4.39 6.20 -25.86
C ARG A 26 -3.91 4.77 -26.02
N ASP A 27 -4.67 3.83 -25.47
CA ASP A 27 -4.43 2.40 -25.64
C ASP A 27 -5.74 1.73 -26.08
N GLY A 28 -5.85 1.44 -27.38
CA GLY A 28 -7.09 0.97 -27.98
C GLY A 28 -8.28 1.93 -27.78
N LYS A 29 -9.30 1.45 -27.06
CA LYS A 29 -10.54 2.20 -26.75
C LYS A 29 -10.42 3.07 -25.49
N GLU A 30 -9.34 2.92 -24.72
CA GLU A 30 -9.15 3.62 -23.45
C GLU A 30 -8.15 4.78 -23.59
N VAL A 31 -8.35 5.82 -22.78
CA VAL A 31 -7.45 6.97 -22.68
C VAL A 31 -7.00 7.14 -21.23
N TYR A 32 -5.70 7.02 -21.02
CA TYR A 32 -5.05 7.17 -19.72
C TYR A 32 -4.48 8.58 -19.58
N TYR A 33 -4.60 9.15 -18.39
CA TYR A 33 -4.06 10.46 -18.07
C TYR A 33 -3.06 10.36 -16.91
N LYS A 34 -1.95 11.09 -17.00
CA LYS A 34 -0.92 11.17 -15.96
C LYS A 34 -0.55 12.63 -15.75
N ALA A 35 -0.25 13.03 -14.51
CA ALA A 35 0.33 14.33 -14.23
C ALA A 35 1.63 14.53 -15.03
N ALA A 36 1.79 15.72 -15.59
CA ALA A 36 2.98 16.10 -16.31
C ALA A 36 4.06 16.57 -15.33
N ASP A 37 5.33 16.30 -15.64
CA ASP A 37 6.48 16.80 -14.87
C ASP A 37 7.05 18.06 -15.52
N THR A 38 6.20 19.08 -15.63
CA THR A 38 6.50 20.39 -16.23
C THR A 38 6.68 21.44 -15.13
N GLU A 39 7.32 22.57 -15.48
CA GLU A 39 7.46 23.71 -14.57
C GLU A 39 6.08 24.21 -14.09
N GLN A 40 5.11 24.29 -14.99
CA GLN A 40 3.75 24.70 -14.66
C GLN A 40 3.07 23.74 -13.66
N SER A 41 3.26 22.43 -13.85
CA SER A 41 2.72 21.40 -12.94
C SER A 41 3.33 21.50 -11.54
N ARG A 42 4.65 21.69 -11.46
CA ARG A 42 5.36 21.89 -10.19
C ARG A 42 4.92 23.17 -9.48
N LEU A 43 4.77 24.28 -10.21
CA LEU A 43 4.31 25.54 -9.63
C LEU A 43 2.87 25.46 -9.12
N LEU A 44 1.99 24.79 -9.89
CA LEU A 44 0.62 24.55 -9.48
C LEU A 44 0.54 23.71 -8.21
N HIS A 45 1.33 22.65 -8.12
CA HIS A 45 1.44 21.83 -6.90
C HIS A 45 1.78 22.69 -5.68
N LYS A 46 2.83 23.51 -5.78
CA LYS A 46 3.26 24.42 -4.72
C LYS A 46 2.19 25.44 -4.34
N THR A 47 1.44 25.93 -5.32
CA THR A 47 0.35 26.89 -5.10
C THR A 47 -0.82 26.24 -4.38
N ILE A 48 -1.18 25.01 -4.76
CA ILE A 48 -2.23 24.23 -4.09
C ILE A 48 -1.84 23.98 -2.63
N GLU A 49 -0.61 23.54 -2.38
CA GLU A 49 -0.07 23.36 -1.03
C GLU A 49 -0.21 24.63 -0.18
N GLY A 50 0.28 25.78 -0.68
CA GLY A 50 0.15 27.05 0.04
C GLY A 50 -1.30 27.52 0.23
N THR A 51 -2.21 27.16 -0.68
CA THR A 51 -3.64 27.49 -0.53
C THR A 51 -4.31 26.60 0.52
N MET A 52 -3.90 25.34 0.62
CA MET A 52 -4.38 24.41 1.66
C MET A 52 -3.94 24.87 3.04
N GLU A 53 -2.71 25.38 3.19
CA GLU A 53 -2.21 25.98 4.44
C GLU A 53 -3.10 27.15 4.91
N ILE A 54 -3.54 28.02 4.00
CA ILE A 54 -4.36 29.19 4.35
C ILE A 54 -5.81 28.77 4.70
N SER A 55 -6.34 27.75 4.03
CA SER A 55 -7.77 27.38 4.15
C SER A 55 -8.07 26.36 5.24
N CYS A 56 -7.05 25.69 5.80
CA CYS A 56 -7.19 24.67 6.84
C CYS A 56 -6.20 24.96 7.99
N PRO A 57 -6.57 25.80 8.98
CA PRO A 57 -5.65 26.33 9.98
C PRO A 57 -5.15 25.32 11.05
N GLU A 58 -5.45 24.02 10.93
CA GLU A 58 -5.05 23.00 11.93
C GLU A 58 -3.86 22.13 11.51
N LEU A 59 -3.09 22.54 10.52
CA LEU A 59 -1.86 21.84 10.11
C LEU A 59 -0.62 22.74 10.22
N GLU A 60 -0.40 23.33 11.39
CA GLU A 60 0.89 23.93 11.73
C GLU A 60 1.56 23.16 12.87
N THR A 61 2.63 22.42 12.56
CA THR A 61 3.99 22.74 13.06
C THR A 61 5.01 21.66 12.64
N ALA A 62 5.96 22.07 11.78
CA ALA A 62 7.40 21.82 11.88
C ALA A 62 8.10 21.45 10.54
N GLY A 63 8.56 22.47 9.81
CA GLY A 63 9.98 22.53 9.43
C GLY A 63 10.41 22.24 7.98
N HIS A 64 10.57 23.34 7.23
CA HIS A 64 11.67 23.66 6.30
C HIS A 64 11.68 23.18 4.82
N ALA A 65 11.40 24.15 3.96
CA ALA A 65 12.30 24.77 2.96
C ALA A 65 13.11 23.91 1.96
N CYS A 66 13.01 24.36 0.71
CA CYS A 66 13.51 23.77 -0.53
C CYS A 66 15.05 23.72 -0.67
N GLY A 67 15.52 22.66 -1.32
CA GLY A 67 16.88 22.43 -1.86
C GLY A 67 16.88 21.11 -2.66
N GLU A 68 17.56 21.07 -3.81
CA GLU A 68 17.49 20.01 -4.85
C GLU A 68 18.09 18.62 -4.44
N PRO A 69 18.36 17.66 -5.36
CA PRO A 69 17.54 16.48 -5.55
C PRO A 69 18.33 15.18 -5.27
N GLN A 70 18.40 14.72 -4.03
CA GLN A 70 18.55 13.29 -3.69
C GLN A 70 18.38 13.10 -2.17
N GLN A 71 17.57 12.12 -1.77
CA GLN A 71 17.40 11.65 -0.38
C GLN A 71 16.74 12.65 0.61
N ARG A 72 15.41 12.80 0.55
CA ARG A 72 14.59 13.23 1.71
C ARG A 72 13.28 12.45 1.74
N LEU A 73 13.32 11.21 2.21
CA LEU A 73 12.17 10.56 2.85
C LEU A 73 12.43 10.64 4.34
N SER A 74 12.05 11.77 4.94
CA SER A 74 12.38 12.08 6.34
C SER A 74 11.40 13.09 6.93
N GLN A 75 10.11 12.97 6.61
CA GLN A 75 9.01 13.67 7.26
C GLN A 75 7.73 12.91 6.89
N CYS A 76 7.52 11.76 7.51
CA CYS A 76 6.18 11.19 7.58
C CYS A 76 5.39 12.04 8.59
N SER A 77 4.25 12.60 8.20
CA SER A 77 3.40 13.31 9.17
C SER A 77 2.89 12.31 10.22
N GLN A 78 2.64 12.76 11.45
CA GLN A 78 2.10 11.87 12.49
C GLN A 78 0.78 11.19 12.05
N GLU A 79 -0.05 11.91 11.30
CA GLU A 79 -1.29 11.39 10.70
C GLU A 79 -1.03 10.23 9.71
N GLN A 80 0.01 10.35 8.89
CA GLN A 80 0.42 9.32 7.96
C GLN A 80 0.95 8.06 8.67
N VAL A 81 1.70 8.24 9.77
CA VAL A 81 2.15 7.13 10.62
C VAL A 81 0.94 6.41 11.21
N GLU A 82 -0.03 7.16 11.75
CA GLU A 82 -1.22 6.58 12.36
C GLU A 82 -2.07 5.85 11.33
N THR A 83 -2.24 6.42 10.14
CA THR A 83 -2.92 5.77 9.01
C THR A 83 -2.25 4.44 8.63
N VAL A 84 -0.92 4.40 8.60
CA VAL A 84 -0.15 3.19 8.32
C VAL A 84 -0.27 2.15 9.45
N ARG A 85 -0.44 2.60 10.69
CA ARG A 85 -0.72 1.72 11.83
C ARG A 85 -2.12 1.12 11.77
N GLU A 86 -3.15 1.91 11.47
CA GLU A 86 -4.50 1.41 11.24
C GLU A 86 -4.56 0.43 10.07
N LEU A 87 -3.85 0.75 8.98
CA LEU A 87 -3.69 -0.14 7.84
C LEU A 87 -3.07 -1.48 8.25
N HIS A 88 -2.04 -1.43 9.09
CA HIS A 88 -1.38 -2.63 9.59
C HIS A 88 -2.34 -3.50 10.41
N GLU A 89 -3.11 -2.91 11.34
CA GLU A 89 -4.12 -3.64 12.11
C GLU A 89 -5.19 -4.27 11.22
N TYR A 90 -5.66 -3.52 10.22
CA TYR A 90 -6.61 -4.04 9.23
C TYR A 90 -6.07 -5.26 8.48
N VAL A 91 -4.80 -5.19 8.06
CA VAL A 91 -4.12 -6.27 7.35
C VAL A 91 -4.00 -7.51 8.23
N LEU A 92 -3.66 -7.36 9.52
CA LEU A 92 -3.57 -8.48 10.46
C LEU A 92 -4.93 -9.16 10.71
N GLN A 93 -6.03 -8.40 10.69
CA GLN A 93 -7.37 -8.96 10.84
C GLN A 93 -7.84 -9.71 9.58
N HIS A 94 -7.26 -9.42 8.41
CA HIS A 94 -7.71 -9.96 7.11
C HIS A 94 -6.62 -10.75 6.38
N LEU A 95 -5.71 -11.42 7.11
CA LEU A 95 -4.60 -12.17 6.52
C LEU A 95 -5.04 -13.28 5.55
N GLU A 96 -6.26 -13.80 5.72
CA GLU A 96 -6.89 -14.80 4.85
C GLU A 96 -7.20 -14.29 3.44
N GLN A 97 -7.36 -12.97 3.28
CA GLN A 97 -7.76 -12.35 2.02
C GLN A 97 -6.55 -11.97 1.18
N ARG A 98 -6.71 -11.96 -0.15
CA ARG A 98 -5.69 -11.40 -1.03
C ARG A 98 -5.74 -9.87 -0.95
N ILE A 99 -4.82 -9.30 -0.19
CA ILE A 99 -4.70 -7.84 -0.05
C ILE A 99 -3.68 -7.31 -1.05
N THR A 100 -4.07 -6.30 -1.83
CA THR A 100 -3.15 -5.57 -2.71
C THR A 100 -2.86 -4.16 -2.19
N ILE A 101 -1.68 -3.64 -2.55
CA ILE A 101 -1.30 -2.26 -2.17
C ILE A 101 -2.27 -1.24 -2.76
N ASP A 102 -2.76 -1.46 -3.99
CA ASP A 102 -3.71 -0.55 -4.63
C ASP A 102 -5.06 -0.48 -3.90
N GLU A 103 -5.54 -1.60 -3.35
CA GLU A 103 -6.77 -1.64 -2.54
C GLU A 103 -6.58 -0.89 -1.22
N LEU A 104 -5.45 -1.12 -0.54
CA LEU A 104 -5.13 -0.42 0.70
C LEU A 104 -4.95 1.08 0.47
N ALA A 105 -4.23 1.47 -0.58
CA ALA A 105 -4.06 2.85 -0.99
C ALA A 105 -5.40 3.56 -1.21
N LYS A 106 -6.35 2.91 -1.89
CA LYS A 106 -7.71 3.45 -2.09
C LYS A 106 -8.50 3.54 -0.79
N ARG A 107 -8.41 2.53 0.09
CA ARG A 107 -9.17 2.46 1.33
C ARG A 107 -8.73 3.50 2.35
N PHE A 108 -7.42 3.68 2.48
CA PHE A 108 -6.80 4.61 3.42
C PHE A 108 -6.44 5.96 2.79
N LEU A 109 -7.00 6.25 1.60
CA LEU A 109 -6.84 7.51 0.87
C LEU A 109 -5.39 7.98 0.72
N MET A 110 -4.46 7.04 0.52
CA MET A 110 -3.02 7.30 0.47
C MET A 110 -2.44 6.85 -0.87
N ASN A 111 -1.48 7.63 -1.40
CA ASN A 111 -0.77 7.25 -2.62
C ASN A 111 0.02 5.93 -2.40
N PRO A 112 -0.07 4.93 -3.30
CA PRO A 112 0.68 3.67 -3.19
C PRO A 112 2.18 3.81 -2.95
N THR A 113 2.83 4.82 -3.56
CA THR A 113 4.26 5.09 -3.40
C THR A 113 4.56 5.59 -1.99
N THR A 114 3.75 6.53 -1.50
CA THR A 114 3.84 7.10 -0.15
C THR A 114 3.59 6.03 0.92
N LEU A 115 2.55 5.21 0.74
CA LEU A 115 2.23 4.08 1.61
C LEU A 115 3.39 3.09 1.70
N LYS A 116 3.97 2.67 0.56
CA LYS A 116 5.13 1.77 0.55
C LYS A 116 6.32 2.36 1.29
N ALA A 117 6.57 3.66 1.10
CA ALA A 117 7.68 4.36 1.71
C ALA A 117 7.53 4.44 3.24
N ILE A 118 6.40 4.97 3.70
CA ILE A 118 6.13 5.12 5.15
C ILE A 118 6.06 3.76 5.81
N PHE A 119 5.39 2.77 5.20
CA PHE A 119 5.35 1.42 5.76
C PHE A 119 6.75 0.85 5.96
N LYS A 120 7.65 1.05 4.99
CA LYS A 120 9.04 0.61 5.10
C LYS A 120 9.81 1.41 6.15
N GLU A 121 9.50 2.68 6.34
CA GLU A 121 10.10 3.52 7.39
C GLU A 121 9.66 3.08 8.79
N VAL A 122 8.36 2.82 8.99
CA VAL A 122 7.78 2.42 10.28
C VAL A 122 8.15 0.98 10.66
N TYR A 123 8.02 0.03 9.72
CA TYR A 123 8.19 -1.40 10.00
C TYR A 123 9.54 -1.97 9.51
N SER A 124 10.41 -1.15 8.91
CA SER A 124 11.71 -1.55 8.34
C SER A 124 11.65 -2.69 7.31
N LYS A 125 10.45 -3.05 6.83
CA LYS A 125 10.19 -4.16 5.91
C LYS A 125 9.18 -3.72 4.86
N SER A 126 9.16 -4.42 3.73
CA SER A 126 8.09 -4.21 2.74
C SER A 126 6.77 -4.77 3.26
N LEU A 127 5.65 -4.13 2.91
CA LEU A 127 4.31 -4.62 3.27
C LEU A 127 4.10 -6.08 2.88
N ALA A 128 4.54 -6.49 1.69
CA ALA A 128 4.41 -7.87 1.23
C ALA A 128 5.20 -8.86 2.10
N SER A 129 6.42 -8.49 2.50
CA SER A 129 7.23 -9.30 3.41
C SER A 129 6.58 -9.41 4.79
N HIS A 130 6.04 -8.30 5.29
CA HIS A 130 5.39 -8.22 6.58
C HIS A 130 4.12 -9.08 6.64
N ILE A 131 3.29 -9.02 5.60
CA ILE A 131 2.11 -9.89 5.43
C ILE A 131 2.54 -11.36 5.36
N LYS A 132 3.59 -11.66 4.59
CA LYS A 132 4.10 -13.04 4.48
C LYS A 132 4.52 -13.57 5.85
N GLU A 133 5.27 -12.80 6.62
CA GLU A 133 5.75 -13.16 7.95
C GLU A 133 4.58 -13.49 8.90
N HIS A 134 3.62 -12.58 9.04
CA HIS A 134 2.45 -12.82 9.89
C HIS A 134 1.57 -13.97 9.42
N ARG A 135 1.46 -14.22 8.11
CA ARG A 135 0.78 -15.43 7.59
C ARG A 135 1.52 -16.70 8.00
N MET A 136 2.86 -16.69 8.02
CA MET A 136 3.66 -17.85 8.43
C MET A 136 3.54 -18.09 9.93
N GLU A 137 3.57 -17.03 10.74
CA GLU A 137 3.32 -17.11 12.19
C GLU A 137 1.95 -17.71 12.48
N ARG A 138 0.90 -17.17 11.86
CA ARG A 138 -0.47 -17.69 12.03
C ARG A 138 -0.59 -19.13 11.58
N ALA A 139 0.07 -19.51 10.49
CA ALA A 139 0.09 -20.90 10.04
C ALA A 139 0.81 -21.82 11.04
N ALA A 140 1.92 -21.37 11.64
CA ALA A 140 2.66 -22.13 12.64
C ALA A 140 1.82 -22.35 13.91
N GLU A 141 1.07 -21.34 14.36
CA GLU A 141 0.08 -21.48 15.45
C GLU A 141 -0.98 -22.53 15.10
N LEU A 142 -1.63 -22.40 13.95
CA LEU A 142 -2.66 -23.35 13.50
C LEU A 142 -2.12 -24.77 13.38
N LEU A 143 -0.88 -24.95 12.91
CA LEU A 143 -0.24 -26.26 12.82
C LEU A 143 -0.02 -26.91 14.19
N ARG A 144 0.17 -26.11 15.24
CA ARG A 144 0.40 -26.58 16.62
C ARG A 144 -0.88 -26.81 17.40
N GLU A 145 -1.90 -26.01 17.15
CA GLU A 145 -3.13 -25.95 17.95
C GLU A 145 -4.30 -26.74 17.33
N THR A 146 -4.27 -26.98 16.01
CA THR A 146 -5.37 -27.60 15.29
C THR A 146 -4.94 -28.88 14.56
N ALA A 147 -5.92 -29.75 14.31
CA ALA A 147 -5.76 -30.95 13.48
C ALA A 147 -6.00 -30.68 11.98
N ASP A 148 -6.19 -29.42 11.58
CA ASP A 148 -6.57 -29.04 10.21
C ASP A 148 -5.55 -29.55 9.19
N SER A 149 -6.00 -29.92 8.00
CA SER A 149 -5.07 -30.32 6.94
C SER A 149 -4.20 -29.13 6.49
N VAL A 150 -2.99 -29.41 6.01
CA VAL A 150 -2.09 -28.38 5.47
C VAL A 150 -2.75 -27.58 4.34
N SER A 151 -3.66 -28.22 3.58
CA SER A 151 -4.45 -27.55 2.53
C SER A 151 -5.45 -26.54 3.11
N GLN A 152 -6.14 -26.89 4.21
CA GLN A 152 -7.05 -25.97 4.91
C GLN A 152 -6.28 -24.80 5.52
N ILE A 153 -5.16 -25.08 6.21
CA ILE A 153 -4.32 -24.03 6.81
C ILE A 153 -3.82 -23.08 5.73
N SER A 154 -3.28 -23.60 4.62
CA SER A 154 -2.86 -22.80 3.46
C SER A 154 -3.95 -21.82 3.00
N LYS A 155 -5.20 -22.29 2.88
CA LYS A 155 -6.32 -21.43 2.46
C LYS A 155 -6.65 -20.39 3.53
N SER A 156 -6.68 -20.78 4.80
CA SER A 156 -7.00 -19.88 5.92
C SER A 156 -5.98 -18.74 6.10
N VAL A 157 -4.72 -18.94 5.69
CA VAL A 157 -3.70 -17.88 5.72
C VAL A 157 -3.52 -17.19 4.36
N GLY A 158 -4.48 -17.35 3.44
CA GLY A 158 -4.55 -16.60 2.19
C GLY A 158 -3.61 -17.05 1.09
N PHE A 159 -3.24 -18.34 1.06
CA PHE A 159 -2.50 -18.96 -0.05
C PHE A 159 -3.44 -19.77 -0.96
N ASN A 160 -3.37 -19.48 -2.26
CA ASN A 160 -4.17 -20.16 -3.28
C ASN A 160 -3.66 -21.58 -3.60
N SER A 161 -2.44 -21.94 -3.17
CA SER A 161 -1.80 -23.21 -3.48
C SER A 161 -1.00 -23.73 -2.30
N GLN A 162 -1.27 -24.96 -1.91
CA GLN A 162 -0.55 -25.68 -0.85
C GLN A 162 0.95 -25.81 -1.16
N SER A 163 1.34 -25.96 -2.43
CA SER A 163 2.74 -26.07 -2.83
C SER A 163 3.49 -24.76 -2.59
N LYS A 164 2.87 -23.62 -2.93
CA LYS A 164 3.45 -22.29 -2.67
C LYS A 164 3.54 -22.00 -1.18
N PHE A 165 2.50 -22.37 -0.43
CA PHE A 165 2.50 -22.28 1.02
C PHE A 165 3.64 -23.11 1.63
N SER A 166 3.74 -24.39 1.27
CA SER A 166 4.77 -25.29 1.82
C SER A 166 6.18 -24.81 1.51
N ALA A 167 6.42 -24.27 0.32
CA ALA A 167 7.71 -23.69 -0.05
C ALA A 167 8.04 -22.45 0.80
N ALA A 168 7.08 -21.53 0.96
CA ALA A 168 7.25 -20.33 1.79
C ALA A 168 7.43 -20.67 3.28
N PHE A 169 6.70 -21.68 3.77
CA PHE A 169 6.82 -22.14 5.15
C PHE A 169 8.18 -22.77 5.42
N LYS A 170 8.67 -23.61 4.49
CA LYS A 170 10.01 -24.20 4.57
C LYS A 170 11.10 -23.14 4.50
N GLU A 171 10.95 -22.12 3.67
CA GLU A 171 11.91 -20.99 3.61
C GLU A 171 11.97 -20.23 4.94
N THR A 172 10.84 -20.08 5.62
CA THR A 172 10.72 -19.30 6.86
C THR A 172 11.18 -20.09 8.10
N TYR A 173 10.76 -21.35 8.22
CA TYR A 173 11.04 -22.18 9.41
C TYR A 173 12.08 -23.28 9.19
N GLN A 174 12.67 -23.37 7.99
CA GLN A 174 13.65 -24.39 7.59
C GLN A 174 13.14 -25.84 7.69
N MET A 175 11.82 -26.04 7.77
CA MET A 175 11.18 -27.36 7.82
C MET A 175 9.81 -27.36 7.15
N LEU A 176 9.35 -28.53 6.73
CA LEU A 176 8.03 -28.66 6.10
C LEU A 176 6.90 -28.50 7.12
N PRO A 177 5.71 -27.99 6.74
CA PRO A 177 4.57 -27.83 7.65
C PRO A 177 4.19 -29.10 8.43
N LEU A 178 4.26 -30.26 7.79
CA LEU A 178 3.99 -31.57 8.41
C LEU A 178 5.04 -31.96 9.44
N GLU A 179 6.32 -31.65 9.17
CA GLU A 179 7.42 -31.89 10.11
C GLU A 179 7.27 -30.97 11.31
N TYR A 180 7.00 -29.68 11.06
CA TYR A 180 6.75 -28.69 12.10
C TYR A 180 5.63 -29.14 13.06
N ARG A 181 4.49 -29.61 12.51
CA ARG A 181 3.41 -30.16 13.34
C ARG A 181 3.89 -31.34 14.20
N LYS A 182 4.63 -32.30 13.65
CA LYS A 182 5.11 -33.47 14.41
C LYS A 182 6.01 -33.08 15.58
N HIS A 183 6.82 -32.03 15.41
CA HIS A 183 7.77 -31.58 16.43
C HIS A 183 7.14 -30.67 17.49
N PHE A 184 6.14 -29.86 17.14
CA PHE A 184 5.66 -28.77 17.99
C PHE A 184 4.17 -28.84 18.34
N ALA A 185 3.42 -29.85 17.86
CA ALA A 185 2.02 -30.04 18.24
C ALA A 185 1.90 -30.17 19.77
N LYS A 186 1.02 -29.35 20.36
CA LYS A 186 0.66 -29.51 21.76
C LYS A 186 -0.18 -30.78 21.87
N ARG A 187 0.31 -31.77 22.61
CA ARG A 187 -0.44 -32.96 23.00
C ARG A 187 -1.50 -32.61 24.03
#